data_AF-A0A847FY19-F1
#
_entry.id   AF-A0A847FY19-F1
#
_cell.length_a   1.000
_cell.length_b   1.000
_cell.length_c   1.000
_cell.angle_alpha   90.00
_cell.angle_beta   90.00
_cell.angle_gamma   90.00
#
_symmetry.space_group_name_H-M   'P 1'
#
loop_
_entity.id
_entity.type
_entity.pdbx_description
1 polymer ?
#
loop_
_entity_poly.entity_id
_entity_poly.type
_entity_poly.pdbx_seq_one_letter_code
_entity_poly.pdbx_strand_id
1 'polypeptide(L)'
;MQQGSLARYKLYPSSLLWLDSLSQAGKDLRARCCQIQACDTDMVKGLAADAHRLLARGDASGGAIVLICLADRCRDAGELVLAREYCEEAVSHFSCYDDCRHAHNLAVTYYALGLVYQSLGLETDAIGSYDRALEAFDEARSQWMWAHECAKRMMNECDEVVRWIRELRQGLALGQPAPPLLTGTLVKIPMWSTSAGSLLRVREEPVDWVDVEVSALGLANFALLINGNSMVGLGVQNGDVVLVQETADWPADGQIVVVRMDRMESESVLKRFYRRQDHICLEPANERYPFLIVLPNWRLKEEVSRRYAQSHPERGLEFFLESSVHCVGWYCGKVG
;
A
#
# COMPACT_ATOMS: atom_id res chain seq x y z
N MET A 1 -4.01 -30.84 -0.47
CA MET A 1 -4.86 -29.73 -0.92
C MET A 1 -4.57 -28.55 -0.02
N GLN A 2 -3.68 -27.65 -0.43
CA GLN A 2 -3.35 -26.46 0.35
C GLN A 2 -4.54 -25.49 0.24
N GLN A 3 -5.19 -25.19 1.37
CA GLN A 3 -6.03 -24.02 1.48
C GLN A 3 -5.12 -22.81 1.27
N GLY A 4 -5.17 -22.20 0.07
CA GLY A 4 -4.57 -20.91 -0.17
C GLY A 4 -5.30 -19.88 0.69
N SER A 5 -4.77 -19.62 1.89
CA SER A 5 -5.15 -18.46 2.68
C SER A 5 -4.70 -17.24 1.89
N LEU A 6 -5.62 -16.43 1.37
CA LEU A 6 -5.24 -15.06 1.00
C LEU A 6 -4.52 -14.46 2.21
N ALA A 7 -3.39 -13.81 1.99
CA ALA A 7 -2.81 -12.97 3.02
C ALA A 7 -3.87 -11.91 3.36
N ARG A 8 -4.34 -11.88 4.61
CA ARG A 8 -5.59 -11.21 4.99
C ARG A 8 -5.58 -9.68 4.76
N TYR A 9 -4.43 -9.07 4.49
CA TYR A 9 -4.31 -7.67 4.04
C TYR A 9 -4.85 -7.44 2.62
N LYS A 10 -4.86 -8.47 1.76
CA LYS A 10 -5.41 -8.43 0.39
C LYS A 10 -6.95 -8.34 0.35
N LEU A 11 -7.60 -8.15 1.50
CA LEU A 11 -9.06 -8.09 1.60
C LEU A 11 -9.60 -6.65 1.62
N TYR A 12 -8.74 -5.64 1.77
CA TYR A 12 -9.15 -4.25 1.62
C TYR A 12 -9.38 -3.93 0.14
N PRO A 13 -10.58 -3.45 -0.24
CA PRO A 13 -10.83 -2.96 -1.59
C PRO A 13 -9.74 -2.02 -2.11
N SER A 14 -9.29 -1.05 -1.31
CA SER A 14 -8.25 -0.11 -1.74
C SER A 14 -6.88 -0.74 -2.04
N SER A 15 -6.59 -1.92 -1.48
CA SER A 15 -5.37 -2.68 -1.77
C SER A 15 -5.44 -3.45 -3.10
N LEU A 16 -6.65 -3.63 -3.64
CA LEU A 16 -6.94 -4.40 -4.84
C LEU A 16 -7.07 -3.53 -6.09
N LEU A 17 -7.05 -2.20 -5.95
CA LEU A 17 -7.20 -1.27 -7.07
C LEU A 17 -6.00 -1.35 -8.03
N TRP A 18 -6.29 -1.27 -9.33
CA TRP A 18 -5.30 -1.10 -10.39
C TRP A 18 -4.83 0.36 -10.45
N LEU A 19 -3.51 0.56 -10.37
CA LEU A 19 -2.91 1.88 -10.13
C LEU A 19 -2.13 2.48 -11.31
N ASP A 20 -1.90 1.73 -12.39
CA ASP A 20 -0.96 2.14 -13.44
C ASP A 20 -1.38 3.44 -14.18
N SER A 21 -2.67 3.75 -14.17
CA SER A 21 -3.22 4.97 -14.80
C SER A 21 -3.30 6.17 -13.86
N LEU A 22 -2.84 6.09 -12.60
CA LEU A 22 -2.90 7.25 -11.70
C LEU A 22 -1.95 8.37 -12.13
N SER A 23 -2.50 9.59 -12.14
CA SER A 23 -1.70 10.81 -12.15
C SER A 23 -0.82 10.91 -10.90
N GLN A 24 0.25 11.70 -10.96
CA GLN A 24 1.10 11.95 -9.79
C GLN A 24 0.29 12.54 -8.62
N ALA A 25 -0.64 13.45 -8.91
CA ALA A 25 -1.50 14.02 -7.90
C ALA A 25 -2.39 12.96 -7.22
N GLY A 26 -2.94 12.01 -8.00
CA GLY A 26 -3.66 10.87 -7.44
C GLY A 26 -2.78 9.97 -6.56
N LYS A 27 -1.54 9.70 -6.98
CA LYS A 27 -0.57 8.93 -6.18
C LYS A 27 -0.27 9.60 -4.84
N ASP A 28 -0.04 10.92 -4.86
CA ASP A 28 0.25 11.71 -3.67
C ASP A 28 -0.94 11.72 -2.69
N LEU A 29 -2.17 11.91 -3.19
CA LEU A 29 -3.37 11.87 -2.36
C LEU A 29 -3.60 10.47 -1.76
N ARG A 30 -3.45 9.41 -2.56
CA ARG A 30 -3.54 8.04 -2.06
C ARG A 30 -2.54 7.76 -0.96
N ALA A 31 -1.28 8.22 -1.10
CA ALA A 31 -0.26 8.07 -0.06
C ALA A 31 -0.66 8.79 1.24
N ARG A 32 -1.27 9.98 1.14
CA ARG A 32 -1.82 10.70 2.30
C ARG A 32 -2.99 9.93 2.95
N CYS A 33 -3.88 9.31 2.17
CA CYS A 33 -4.95 8.47 2.71
C CYS A 33 -4.44 7.29 3.55
N CYS A 34 -3.27 6.75 3.18
CA CYS A 34 -2.65 5.63 3.90
C CYS A 34 -2.05 6.05 5.26
N GLN A 35 -1.89 7.35 5.50
CA GLN A 35 -1.31 7.90 6.72
C GLN A 35 -2.39 8.40 7.71
N ILE A 36 -3.67 8.34 7.32
CA ILE A 36 -4.78 8.75 8.19
C ILE A 36 -4.92 7.74 9.34
N GLN A 37 -4.90 8.23 10.58
CA GLN A 37 -5.27 7.43 11.74
C GLN A 37 -6.80 7.25 11.77
N ALA A 38 -7.27 6.07 12.19
CA ALA A 38 -8.69 5.83 12.40
C ALA A 38 -9.25 6.89 13.36
N CYS A 39 -10.20 7.72 12.90
CA CYS A 39 -10.91 8.84 13.57
C CYS A 39 -10.57 10.30 13.17
N ASP A 40 -9.61 10.59 12.28
CA ASP A 40 -9.35 11.99 11.85
C ASP A 40 -10.35 12.47 10.78
N THR A 41 -11.53 12.90 11.22
CA THR A 41 -12.63 13.34 10.34
C THR A 41 -12.30 14.57 9.50
N ASP A 42 -11.50 15.50 10.04
CA ASP A 42 -11.16 16.75 9.32
C ASP A 42 -10.17 16.46 8.20
N MET A 43 -9.19 15.58 8.44
CA MET A 43 -8.27 15.14 7.40
C MET A 43 -8.98 14.34 6.30
N VAL A 44 -9.93 13.47 6.66
CA VAL A 44 -10.78 12.73 5.69
C VAL A 44 -11.55 13.70 4.79
N LYS A 45 -12.21 14.71 5.36
CA LYS A 45 -12.94 15.72 4.58
C LYS A 45 -12.03 16.53 3.67
N GLY A 46 -10.84 16.91 4.14
CA GLY A 46 -9.84 17.62 3.35
C GLY A 46 -9.37 16.81 2.14
N LEU A 47 -9.11 15.52 2.34
CA LEU A 47 -8.71 14.60 1.27
C LEU A 47 -9.85 14.29 0.30
N ALA A 48 -11.09 14.20 0.77
CA ALA A 48 -12.26 14.07 -0.10
C ALA A 48 -12.40 15.29 -1.02
N ALA A 49 -12.25 16.50 -0.48
CA ALA A 49 -12.26 17.72 -1.28
C ALA A 49 -11.12 17.76 -2.32
N ASP A 50 -9.94 17.25 -1.96
CA ASP A 50 -8.83 17.07 -2.91
C ASP A 50 -9.18 16.07 -4.03
N ALA A 51 -9.83 14.95 -3.68
CA ALA A 51 -10.28 13.94 -4.65
C ALA A 51 -11.33 14.53 -5.61
N HIS A 52 -12.33 15.25 -5.09
CA HIS A 52 -13.34 15.93 -5.92
C HIS A 52 -12.72 16.96 -6.87
N ARG A 53 -11.64 17.64 -6.45
CA ARG A 53 -10.89 18.52 -7.36
C ARG A 53 -10.19 17.77 -8.49
N LEU A 54 -9.72 16.54 -8.27
CA LEU A 54 -9.18 15.70 -9.35
C LEU A 54 -10.28 15.30 -10.34
N LEU A 55 -11.42 14.85 -9.82
CA LEU A 55 -12.60 14.50 -10.62
C LEU A 55 -13.04 15.67 -11.50
N ALA A 56 -13.16 16.87 -10.92
CA ALA A 56 -13.54 18.08 -11.64
C ALA A 56 -12.53 18.51 -12.73
N ARG A 57 -11.26 18.07 -12.64
CA ARG A 57 -10.21 18.34 -13.64
C ARG A 57 -10.13 17.25 -14.71
N GLY A 58 -10.99 16.24 -14.66
CA GLY A 58 -11.04 15.13 -15.62
C GLY A 58 -10.16 13.93 -15.25
N ASP A 59 -9.54 13.91 -14.07
CA ASP A 59 -8.82 12.74 -13.55
C ASP A 59 -9.79 11.84 -12.78
N ALA A 60 -10.69 11.17 -13.53
CA ALA A 60 -11.71 10.31 -12.97
C ALA A 60 -11.11 9.12 -12.21
N SER A 61 -10.08 8.48 -12.78
CA SER A 61 -9.42 7.33 -12.14
C SER A 61 -8.74 7.74 -10.83
N GLY A 62 -7.97 8.84 -10.83
CA GLY A 62 -7.27 9.30 -9.62
C GLY A 62 -8.23 9.68 -8.50
N GLY A 63 -9.28 10.46 -8.82
CA GLY A 63 -10.27 10.86 -7.84
C GLY A 63 -11.07 9.67 -7.27
N ALA A 64 -11.58 8.78 -8.13
CA ALA A 64 -12.38 7.63 -7.69
C ALA A 64 -11.55 6.63 -6.86
N ILE A 65 -10.28 6.41 -7.19
CA ILE A 65 -9.38 5.57 -6.38
C ILE A 65 -9.20 6.15 -4.98
N VAL A 66 -9.02 7.47 -4.87
CA VAL A 66 -8.89 8.13 -3.56
C VAL A 66 -10.18 8.01 -2.75
N LEU A 67 -11.35 8.11 -3.39
CA LEU A 67 -12.64 7.89 -2.71
C LEU A 67 -12.76 6.48 -2.13
N ILE A 68 -12.32 5.44 -2.83
CA ILE A 68 -12.30 4.07 -2.29
C ILE A 68 -11.33 3.93 -1.12
N CYS A 69 -10.15 4.56 -1.18
CA CYS A 69 -9.23 4.60 -0.04
C CYS A 69 -9.88 5.26 1.19
N LEU A 70 -10.62 6.35 0.99
CA LEU A 70 -11.35 7.03 2.07
C LEU A 70 -12.52 6.19 2.58
N ALA A 71 -13.23 5.47 1.70
CA ALA A 71 -14.32 4.59 2.07
C ALA A 71 -13.86 3.47 3.01
N ASP A 72 -12.70 2.85 2.74
CA ASP A 72 -12.11 1.86 3.64
C ASP A 72 -11.83 2.46 5.03
N ARG A 73 -11.26 3.67 5.09
CA ARG A 73 -11.00 4.37 6.37
C ARG A 73 -12.29 4.74 7.10
N CYS A 74 -13.31 5.20 6.39
CA CYS A 74 -14.61 5.53 6.97
C CYS A 74 -15.30 4.27 7.52
N ARG A 75 -15.23 3.15 6.79
CA ARG A 75 -15.75 1.87 7.24
C ARG A 75 -15.03 1.39 8.51
N ASP A 76 -13.70 1.48 8.54
CA ASP A 76 -12.90 1.11 9.71
C ASP A 76 -13.23 1.99 10.94
N ALA A 77 -13.55 3.27 10.72
CA ALA A 77 -13.95 4.21 11.76
C ALA A 77 -15.44 4.09 12.19
N GLY A 78 -16.24 3.25 11.51
CA GLY A 78 -17.69 3.13 11.75
C GLY A 78 -18.55 4.20 11.09
N GLU A 79 -17.96 5.09 10.28
CA GLU A 79 -18.66 6.13 9.50
C GLU A 79 -19.27 5.54 8.22
N LEU A 80 -20.19 4.59 8.38
CA LEU A 80 -20.69 3.74 7.30
C LEU A 80 -21.49 4.50 6.23
N VAL A 81 -22.20 5.57 6.61
CA VAL A 81 -22.96 6.41 5.66
C VAL A 81 -22.01 7.11 4.70
N LEU A 82 -20.93 7.69 5.24
CA LEU A 82 -19.92 8.39 4.44
C LEU A 82 -19.13 7.40 3.58
N ALA A 83 -18.80 6.22 4.12
CA ALA A 83 -18.18 5.15 3.34
C ALA A 83 -19.03 4.74 2.14
N ARG A 84 -20.36 4.66 2.32
CA ARG A 84 -21.30 4.35 1.23
C ARG A 84 -21.29 5.44 0.16
N GLU A 85 -21.38 6.71 0.56
CA GLU A 85 -21.38 7.85 -0.36
C GLU A 85 -20.13 7.86 -1.25
N TYR A 86 -18.95 7.65 -0.67
CA TYR A 86 -17.71 7.56 -1.43
C TYR A 86 -17.66 6.36 -2.39
N CYS A 87 -18.17 5.20 -1.98
CA CYS A 87 -18.27 4.05 -2.86
C CYS A 87 -19.24 4.31 -4.04
N GLU A 88 -20.43 4.85 -3.78
CA GLU A 88 -21.45 5.15 -4.81
C GLU A 88 -20.94 6.20 -5.82
N GLU A 89 -20.25 7.23 -5.32
CA GLU A 89 -19.62 8.23 -6.18
C GLU A 89 -18.52 7.60 -7.05
N ALA A 90 -17.66 6.76 -6.47
CA ALA A 90 -16.64 6.04 -7.23
C ALA A 90 -17.25 5.10 -8.29
N VAL A 91 -18.37 4.41 -8.00
CA VAL A 91 -19.12 3.63 -9.00
C VAL A 91 -19.51 4.51 -10.18
N SER A 92 -20.05 5.70 -9.92
CA SER A 92 -20.51 6.61 -10.97
C SER A 92 -19.37 7.03 -11.92
N HIS A 93 -18.15 7.17 -11.39
CA HIS A 93 -16.98 7.54 -12.18
C HIS A 93 -16.38 6.37 -12.96
N PHE A 94 -16.23 5.19 -12.33
CA PHE A 94 -15.67 4.03 -13.04
C PHE A 94 -16.62 3.46 -14.09
N SER A 95 -17.94 3.59 -13.91
CA SER A 95 -18.94 3.10 -14.86
C SER A 95 -18.98 3.89 -16.17
N CYS A 96 -18.34 5.06 -16.25
CA CYS A 96 -18.29 5.88 -17.46
C CYS A 96 -17.25 5.43 -18.49
N TYR A 97 -16.43 4.41 -18.17
CA TYR A 97 -15.30 3.99 -19.01
C TYR A 97 -15.47 2.54 -19.47
N ASP A 98 -15.21 2.30 -20.74
CA ASP A 98 -15.32 0.99 -21.39
C ASP A 98 -13.92 0.35 -21.61
N ASP A 99 -13.06 0.42 -20.59
CA ASP A 99 -11.74 -0.20 -20.63
C ASP A 99 -11.49 -1.16 -19.46
N CYS A 100 -10.61 -2.13 -19.69
CA CYS A 100 -10.38 -3.24 -18.77
C CYS A 100 -9.84 -2.83 -17.40
N ARG A 101 -9.19 -1.66 -17.31
CA ARG A 101 -8.63 -1.14 -16.05
C ARG A 101 -9.74 -0.54 -15.20
N HIS A 102 -10.65 0.19 -15.83
CA HIS A 102 -11.83 0.73 -15.17
C HIS A 102 -12.81 -0.38 -14.79
N ALA A 103 -12.96 -1.42 -15.62
CA ALA A 103 -13.77 -2.60 -15.29
C ALA A 103 -13.30 -3.30 -14.00
N HIS A 104 -11.99 -3.49 -13.83
CA HIS A 104 -11.43 -4.06 -12.59
C HIS A 104 -11.66 -3.15 -11.38
N ASN A 105 -11.36 -1.86 -11.51
CA ASN A 105 -11.57 -0.92 -10.41
C ASN A 105 -13.05 -0.75 -10.06
N LEU A 106 -13.94 -0.87 -11.04
CA LEU A 106 -15.38 -0.93 -10.83
C LEU A 106 -15.78 -2.19 -10.05
N ALA A 107 -15.21 -3.36 -10.39
CA ALA A 107 -15.45 -4.60 -9.67
C ALA A 107 -15.02 -4.51 -8.20
N VAL A 108 -13.81 -3.98 -7.95
CA VAL A 108 -13.30 -3.70 -6.60
C VAL A 108 -14.19 -2.71 -5.85
N THR A 109 -14.72 -1.70 -6.55
CA THR A 109 -15.64 -0.71 -5.96
C THR A 109 -16.96 -1.34 -5.55
N TYR A 110 -17.54 -2.20 -6.38
CA TYR A 110 -18.75 -2.95 -6.01
C TYR A 110 -18.51 -3.89 -4.82
N TYR A 111 -17.33 -4.51 -4.75
CA TYR A 111 -16.92 -5.27 -3.57
C TYR A 111 -16.86 -4.38 -2.31
N ALA A 112 -16.26 -3.19 -2.40
CA ALA A 112 -16.22 -2.22 -1.31
C ALA A 112 -17.63 -1.84 -0.84
N LEU A 113 -18.52 -1.55 -1.79
CA LEU A 113 -19.91 -1.19 -1.52
C LEU A 113 -20.67 -2.34 -0.85
N GLY A 114 -20.44 -3.60 -1.28
CA GLY A 114 -21.00 -4.79 -0.64
C GLY A 114 -20.59 -4.93 0.82
N LEU A 115 -19.31 -4.69 1.13
CA LEU A 115 -18.83 -4.69 2.52
C LEU A 115 -19.50 -3.59 3.35
N VAL A 116 -19.69 -2.40 2.79
CA VAL A 116 -20.37 -1.28 3.48
C VAL A 116 -21.84 -1.62 3.74
N TYR A 117 -22.56 -2.14 2.74
CA TYR A 117 -23.95 -2.58 2.92
C TYR A 117 -24.10 -3.69 3.96
N GLN A 118 -23.19 -4.64 3.95
CA GLN A 118 -23.13 -5.69 4.95
C GLN A 118 -22.89 -5.11 6.36
N SER A 119 -22.01 -4.12 6.48
CA SER A 119 -21.77 -3.39 7.75
C SER A 119 -23.02 -2.65 8.24
N LEU A 120 -23.83 -2.13 7.32
CA LEU A 120 -25.09 -1.45 7.59
C LEU A 120 -26.26 -2.42 7.91
N GLY A 121 -26.06 -3.73 7.77
CA GLY A 121 -27.13 -4.73 7.90
C GLY A 121 -28.09 -4.77 6.70
N LEU A 122 -27.71 -4.17 5.57
CA LEU A 122 -28.48 -4.13 4.33
C LEU A 122 -28.13 -5.33 3.44
N GLU A 123 -28.55 -6.52 3.85
CA GLU A 123 -28.12 -7.79 3.25
C GLU A 123 -28.48 -7.93 1.76
N THR A 124 -29.66 -7.47 1.36
CA THR A 124 -30.09 -7.52 -0.05
C THR A 124 -29.20 -6.65 -0.95
N ASP A 125 -28.87 -5.43 -0.48
CA ASP A 125 -27.99 -4.51 -1.19
C ASP A 125 -26.54 -5.01 -1.22
N ALA A 126 -26.10 -5.66 -0.13
CA ALA A 126 -24.79 -6.31 -0.07
C ALA A 126 -24.66 -7.44 -1.08
N ILE A 127 -25.64 -8.36 -1.13
CA ILE A 127 -25.68 -9.45 -2.12
C ILE A 127 -25.70 -8.88 -3.55
N GLY A 128 -26.55 -7.89 -3.81
CA GLY A 128 -26.62 -7.26 -5.13
C GLY A 128 -25.30 -6.58 -5.54
N SER A 129 -24.57 -6.00 -4.58
CA SER A 129 -23.25 -5.40 -4.82
C SER A 129 -22.19 -6.47 -5.07
N TYR A 130 -22.21 -7.59 -4.34
CA TYR A 130 -21.32 -8.71 -4.62
C TYR A 130 -21.59 -9.36 -5.98
N ASP A 131 -22.85 -9.48 -6.39
CA ASP A 131 -23.20 -9.96 -7.74
C ASP A 131 -22.61 -9.06 -8.83
N ARG A 132 -22.79 -7.73 -8.71
CA ARG A 132 -22.18 -6.77 -9.63
C ARG A 132 -20.65 -6.82 -9.63
N ALA A 133 -20.03 -7.02 -8.47
CA ALA A 133 -18.58 -7.18 -8.37
C ALA A 133 -18.10 -8.41 -9.16
N LEU A 134 -18.78 -9.55 -8.98
CA LEU A 134 -18.45 -10.80 -9.67
C LEU A 134 -18.62 -10.68 -11.19
N GLU A 135 -19.70 -10.05 -11.65
CA GLU A 135 -19.93 -9.77 -13.08
C GLU A 135 -18.83 -8.87 -13.65
N ALA A 136 -18.47 -7.78 -12.96
CA ALA A 136 -17.42 -6.86 -13.41
C ALA A 136 -16.02 -7.50 -13.42
N PHE A 137 -15.71 -8.40 -12.47
CA PHE A 137 -14.46 -9.17 -12.49
C PHE A 137 -14.39 -10.14 -13.69
N ASP A 138 -15.51 -10.77 -14.06
CA ASP A 138 -15.58 -11.66 -15.23
C ASP A 138 -15.37 -10.90 -16.55
N GLU A 139 -15.95 -9.71 -16.65
CA GLU A 139 -15.76 -8.80 -17.77
C GLU A 139 -14.29 -8.34 -17.87
N ALA A 140 -13.72 -7.83 -16.77
CA ALA A 140 -12.30 -7.41 -16.72
C ALA A 140 -11.35 -8.55 -17.14
N ARG A 141 -11.61 -9.76 -16.64
CA ARG A 141 -10.86 -10.97 -16.99
C ARG A 141 -10.96 -11.28 -18.49
N SER A 142 -12.16 -11.22 -19.06
CA SER A 142 -12.40 -11.49 -20.48
C SER A 142 -11.59 -10.54 -21.38
N GLN A 143 -11.49 -9.27 -21.00
CA GLN A 143 -10.71 -8.27 -21.73
C GLN A 143 -9.19 -8.50 -21.59
N TRP A 144 -8.71 -8.96 -20.43
CA TRP A 144 -7.27 -9.24 -20.21
C TRP A 144 -6.74 -10.47 -20.91
N MET A 145 -7.57 -11.48 -21.19
CA MET A 145 -7.14 -12.68 -21.93
C MET A 145 -6.54 -12.34 -23.30
N TRP A 146 -6.93 -11.21 -23.88
CA TRP A 146 -6.49 -10.76 -25.19
C TRP A 146 -5.36 -9.71 -25.14
N ALA A 147 -5.07 -9.13 -23.97
CA ALA A 147 -4.02 -8.12 -23.77
C ALA A 147 -2.68 -8.77 -23.40
N HIS A 148 -1.71 -8.72 -24.32
CA HIS A 148 -0.49 -9.57 -24.28
C HIS A 148 0.56 -9.21 -23.20
N GLU A 149 0.40 -8.14 -22.41
CA GLU A 149 1.43 -7.69 -21.46
C GLU A 149 1.01 -7.55 -19.98
N CYS A 150 -0.26 -7.61 -19.59
CA CYS A 150 -0.68 -7.22 -18.22
C CYS A 150 -1.20 -8.32 -17.26
N ALA A 151 -1.39 -9.56 -17.67
CA ALA A 151 -2.47 -10.30 -17.02
C ALA A 151 -2.10 -11.35 -15.94
N LYS A 152 -0.91 -11.97 -15.91
CA LYS A 152 -0.75 -13.22 -15.11
C LYS A 152 -0.83 -13.04 -13.59
N ARG A 153 -0.12 -12.06 -13.03
CA ARG A 153 -0.11 -11.83 -11.58
C ARG A 153 -1.48 -11.36 -11.10
N MET A 154 -2.08 -10.41 -11.81
CA MET A 154 -3.35 -9.84 -11.45
C MET A 154 -4.54 -10.78 -11.67
N MET A 155 -4.50 -11.65 -12.70
CA MET A 155 -5.51 -12.70 -12.86
C MET A 155 -5.56 -13.64 -11.64
N ASN A 156 -4.40 -14.02 -11.09
CA ASN A 156 -4.35 -14.85 -9.89
C ASN A 156 -4.92 -14.12 -8.66
N GLU A 157 -4.60 -12.83 -8.51
CA GLU A 157 -5.14 -11.99 -7.43
C GLU A 157 -6.66 -11.77 -7.58
N CYS A 158 -7.17 -11.62 -8.82
CA CYS A 158 -8.60 -11.54 -9.10
C CYS A 158 -9.33 -12.85 -8.79
N ASP A 159 -8.77 -14.01 -9.15
CA ASP A 159 -9.37 -15.31 -8.88
C ASP A 159 -9.51 -15.55 -7.36
N GLU A 160 -8.51 -15.09 -6.60
CA GLU A 160 -8.50 -15.11 -5.14
C GLU A 160 -9.62 -14.24 -4.54
N VAL A 161 -9.77 -13.00 -5.01
CA VAL A 161 -10.82 -12.06 -4.56
C VAL A 161 -12.21 -12.53 -4.98
N VAL A 162 -12.38 -13.01 -6.20
CA VAL A 162 -13.64 -13.56 -6.71
C VAL A 162 -14.12 -14.73 -5.85
N ARG A 163 -13.20 -15.64 -5.48
CA ARG A 163 -13.52 -16.73 -4.55
C ARG A 163 -14.00 -16.20 -3.20
N TRP A 164 -13.30 -15.21 -2.65
CA TRP A 164 -13.68 -14.57 -1.40
C TRP A 164 -15.06 -13.89 -1.45
N ILE A 165 -15.35 -13.13 -2.52
CA ILE A 165 -16.66 -12.49 -2.71
C ILE A 165 -17.77 -13.54 -2.80
N ARG A 166 -17.53 -14.67 -3.48
CA ARG A 166 -18.50 -15.78 -3.51
C ARG A 166 -18.77 -16.36 -2.12
N GLU A 167 -17.76 -16.49 -1.29
CA GLU A 167 -17.91 -16.94 0.10
C GLU A 167 -18.74 -15.95 0.93
N LEU A 168 -18.44 -14.64 0.85
CA LEU A 168 -19.22 -13.59 1.52
C LEU A 168 -20.69 -13.62 1.10
N ARG A 169 -20.93 -13.65 -0.21
CA ARG A 169 -22.26 -13.70 -0.80
C ARG A 169 -23.03 -14.94 -0.37
N GLN A 170 -22.40 -16.11 -0.38
CA GLN A 170 -23.02 -17.36 0.06
C GLN A 170 -23.34 -17.34 1.55
N GLY A 171 -22.45 -16.81 2.38
CA GLY A 171 -22.67 -16.66 3.82
C GLY A 171 -23.93 -15.83 4.11
N LEU A 172 -24.05 -14.66 3.46
CA LEU A 172 -25.25 -13.81 3.58
C LEU A 172 -26.52 -14.51 3.10
N ALA A 173 -26.48 -15.19 1.96
CA ALA A 173 -27.64 -15.91 1.43
C ALA A 173 -28.11 -17.05 2.36
N LEU A 174 -27.22 -17.61 3.16
CA LEU A 174 -27.50 -18.67 4.13
C LEU A 174 -27.86 -18.12 5.53
N GLY A 175 -27.96 -16.80 5.70
CA GLY A 175 -28.21 -16.17 7.00
C GLY A 175 -27.09 -16.43 8.01
N GLN A 176 -25.88 -16.73 7.53
CA GLN A 176 -24.71 -16.83 8.40
C GLN A 176 -24.34 -15.42 8.87
N PRO A 177 -23.90 -15.26 10.14
CA PRO A 177 -23.41 -13.97 10.59
C PRO A 177 -22.30 -13.52 9.65
N ALA A 178 -22.39 -12.25 9.22
CA ALA A 178 -21.33 -11.59 8.49
C ALA A 178 -19.99 -11.94 9.13
N PRO A 179 -18.95 -12.37 8.37
CA PRO A 179 -17.62 -12.43 8.93
C PRO A 179 -17.34 -11.08 9.59
N PRO A 180 -16.83 -11.08 10.83
CA PRO A 180 -16.71 -9.87 11.61
C PRO A 180 -16.00 -8.81 10.78
N LEU A 181 -16.59 -7.60 10.76
CA LEU A 181 -15.89 -6.41 10.29
C LEU A 181 -14.52 -6.42 10.95
N LEU A 182 -13.47 -6.19 10.16
CA LEU A 182 -12.08 -6.34 10.61
C LEU A 182 -11.65 -5.26 11.63
N THR A 183 -12.55 -4.79 12.48
CA THR A 183 -12.23 -4.10 13.73
C THR A 183 -11.71 -5.11 14.74
N GLY A 184 -10.43 -4.99 15.10
CA GLY A 184 -9.80 -5.76 16.17
C GLY A 184 -9.41 -7.20 15.84
N THR A 185 -9.44 -7.62 14.56
CA THR A 185 -8.90 -8.92 14.17
C THR A 185 -7.39 -8.81 13.99
N LEU A 186 -6.63 -9.63 14.72
CA LEU A 186 -5.20 -9.76 14.49
C LEU A 186 -4.97 -10.59 13.21
N VAL A 187 -4.15 -10.06 12.31
CA VAL A 187 -3.69 -10.74 11.10
C VAL A 187 -2.22 -11.08 11.28
N LYS A 188 -1.87 -12.34 11.04
CA LYS A 188 -0.48 -12.76 10.98
C LYS A 188 0.13 -12.35 9.65
N ILE A 189 1.19 -11.54 9.72
CA ILE A 189 2.04 -11.23 8.58
C ILE A 189 3.46 -11.76 8.82
N PRO A 190 4.18 -12.13 7.76
CA PRO A 190 5.56 -12.59 7.89
C PRO A 190 6.48 -11.45 8.36
N MET A 191 7.42 -11.80 9.25
CA MET A 191 8.39 -10.89 9.84
C MET A 191 9.83 -11.20 9.38
N TRP A 192 10.39 -10.16 8.79
CA TRP A 192 11.77 -9.82 8.48
C TRP A 192 12.74 -9.55 9.64
N SER A 193 14.05 -9.67 9.44
CA SER A 193 15.05 -8.90 10.21
C SER A 193 15.91 -8.09 9.24
N THR A 194 16.18 -6.82 9.58
CA THR A 194 17.05 -5.95 8.77
C THR A 194 18.50 -6.48 8.68
N SER A 195 18.92 -7.30 9.64
CA SER A 195 20.26 -7.90 9.69
C SER A 195 20.36 -9.28 9.05
N ALA A 196 19.24 -9.93 8.72
CA ALA A 196 19.23 -11.32 8.28
C ALA A 196 19.48 -11.54 6.77
N GLY A 197 19.94 -10.52 6.04
CA GLY A 197 20.37 -10.70 4.66
C GLY A 197 19.29 -11.16 3.65
N SER A 198 18.00 -11.02 3.98
CA SER A 198 16.99 -11.79 3.27
C SER A 198 15.62 -11.13 3.24
N LEU A 199 15.53 -9.94 2.63
CA LEU A 199 14.20 -9.34 2.41
C LEU A 199 13.52 -9.73 1.12
N LEU A 200 14.22 -10.27 0.12
CA LEU A 200 13.65 -10.51 -1.20
C LEU A 200 14.32 -11.69 -1.93
N ARG A 201 14.51 -12.83 -1.26
CA ARG A 201 14.74 -14.09 -1.97
C ARG A 201 13.45 -14.91 -1.93
N VAL A 202 13.00 -15.35 -3.11
CA VAL A 202 11.78 -16.16 -3.37
C VAL A 202 11.79 -17.54 -2.65
N ARG A 203 12.74 -17.78 -1.73
CA ARG A 203 13.07 -19.12 -1.21
C ARG A 203 13.37 -19.22 0.28
N GLU A 204 13.20 -18.15 1.06
CA GLU A 204 13.52 -18.20 2.50
C GLU A 204 12.29 -17.96 3.36
N GLU A 205 12.18 -18.73 4.44
CA GLU A 205 11.10 -18.63 5.43
C GLU A 205 11.27 -17.34 6.27
N PRO A 206 10.18 -16.71 6.72
CA PRO A 206 10.27 -15.55 7.59
C PRO A 206 10.91 -15.91 8.94
N VAL A 207 11.55 -14.93 9.58
CA VAL A 207 12.18 -15.12 10.90
C VAL A 207 11.12 -15.42 11.96
N ASP A 208 9.96 -14.78 11.85
CA ASP A 208 8.79 -15.03 12.70
C ASP A 208 7.51 -14.54 12.01
N TRP A 209 6.38 -14.62 12.70
CA TRP A 209 5.11 -14.04 12.30
C TRP A 209 4.63 -13.08 13.38
N VAL A 210 4.15 -11.91 12.98
CA VAL A 210 3.60 -10.91 13.92
C VAL A 210 2.10 -10.78 13.71
N ASP A 211 1.37 -10.77 14.82
CA ASP A 211 -0.05 -10.48 14.88
C ASP A 211 -0.24 -8.95 14.85
N VAL A 212 -0.90 -8.45 13.81
CA VAL A 212 -1.12 -7.01 13.57
C VAL A 212 -2.60 -6.73 13.49
N GLU A 213 -3.08 -5.73 14.20
CA GLU A 213 -4.47 -5.29 14.04
C GLU A 213 -4.70 -4.83 12.61
N VAL A 214 -5.80 -5.26 12.00
CA VAL A 214 -6.12 -4.91 10.60
C VAL A 214 -6.18 -3.38 10.42
N SER A 215 -6.67 -2.64 11.41
CA SER A 215 -6.68 -1.17 11.46
C SER A 215 -5.28 -0.55 11.35
N ALA A 216 -4.27 -1.17 11.94
CA ALA A 216 -2.87 -0.73 11.89
C ALA A 216 -2.12 -1.22 10.65
N LEU A 217 -2.64 -2.26 9.98
CA LEU A 217 -1.97 -2.93 8.86
C LEU A 217 -1.87 -2.05 7.61
N GLY A 218 -2.90 -1.25 7.32
CA GLY A 218 -2.89 -0.34 6.17
C GLY A 218 -2.60 -1.07 4.84
N LEU A 219 -1.52 -0.67 4.16
CA LEU A 219 -1.01 -1.31 2.93
C LEU A 219 0.16 -2.28 3.19
N ALA A 220 0.49 -2.58 4.45
CA ALA A 220 1.67 -3.38 4.76
C ALA A 220 1.47 -4.86 4.37
N ASN A 221 2.48 -5.40 3.70
CA ASN A 221 2.53 -6.80 3.27
C ASN A 221 3.33 -7.64 4.27
N PHE A 222 4.29 -7.01 4.96
CA PHE A 222 5.20 -7.68 5.89
C PHE A 222 5.69 -6.76 7.00
N ALA A 223 6.32 -7.36 8.00
CA ALA A 223 6.96 -6.66 9.10
C ALA A 223 8.49 -6.78 9.07
N LEU A 224 9.16 -5.81 9.65
CA LEU A 224 10.61 -5.78 9.82
C LEU A 224 10.96 -5.56 11.29
N LEU A 225 11.66 -6.52 11.87
CA LEU A 225 12.38 -6.31 13.12
C LEU A 225 13.61 -5.42 12.85
N ILE A 226 13.61 -4.25 13.47
CA ILE A 226 14.66 -3.24 13.31
C ILE A 226 15.86 -3.61 14.17
N ASN A 227 17.03 -3.69 13.52
CA ASN A 227 18.31 -3.83 14.19
C ASN A 227 19.12 -2.55 13.94
N GLY A 228 19.39 -1.82 15.00
CA GLY A 228 20.14 -0.55 14.98
C GLY A 228 19.30 0.69 15.28
N ASN A 229 19.98 1.81 15.46
CA ASN A 229 19.41 3.05 15.99
C ASN A 229 19.42 4.22 14.98
N SER A 230 19.53 3.91 13.68
CA SER A 230 19.67 4.96 12.65
C SER A 230 18.41 5.82 12.45
N MET A 231 17.25 5.37 12.94
CA MET A 231 15.96 6.02 12.73
C MET A 231 15.29 6.52 14.03
N VAL A 232 16.05 6.59 15.14
CA VAL A 232 15.53 6.96 16.47
C VAL A 232 14.89 8.35 16.52
N GLY A 233 15.35 9.30 15.70
CA GLY A 233 14.74 10.63 15.61
C GLY A 233 13.31 10.63 15.08
N LEU A 234 12.83 9.49 14.54
CA LEU A 234 11.44 9.28 14.11
C LEU A 234 10.69 8.28 15.00
N GLY A 235 11.23 7.98 16.18
CA GLY A 235 10.60 7.06 17.12
C GLY A 235 10.71 5.58 16.73
N VAL A 236 11.59 5.23 15.79
CA VAL A 236 11.93 3.85 15.41
C VAL A 236 13.22 3.44 16.11
N GLN A 237 13.11 2.56 17.10
CA GLN A 237 14.20 2.11 17.95
C GLN A 237 14.68 0.70 17.55
N ASN A 238 15.88 0.34 18.02
CA ASN A 238 16.34 -1.05 17.91
C ASN A 238 15.38 -2.00 18.65
N GLY A 239 14.91 -3.03 17.96
CA GLY A 239 13.93 -3.99 18.46
C GLY A 239 12.49 -3.66 18.08
N ASP A 240 12.22 -2.48 17.52
CA ASP A 240 10.90 -2.15 17.02
C ASP A 240 10.53 -3.04 15.83
N VAL A 241 9.24 -3.36 15.72
CA VAL A 241 8.68 -4.06 14.57
C VAL A 241 7.96 -3.05 13.69
N VAL A 242 8.47 -2.81 12.48
CA VAL A 242 7.87 -1.85 11.55
C VAL A 242 7.08 -2.56 10.46
N LEU A 243 5.99 -1.95 10.03
CA LEU A 243 5.12 -2.44 8.96
C LEU A 243 5.58 -1.86 7.62
N VAL A 244 5.65 -2.70 6.60
CA VAL A 244 6.20 -2.35 5.28
C VAL A 244 5.26 -2.77 4.17
N GLN A 245 4.93 -1.84 3.28
CA GLN A 245 4.30 -2.12 2.00
C GLN A 245 5.39 -2.51 1.00
N GLU A 246 5.31 -3.72 0.44
CA GLU A 246 6.23 -4.21 -0.57
C GLU A 246 6.01 -3.47 -1.90
N THR A 247 7.06 -2.82 -2.40
CA THR A 247 7.06 -2.16 -3.71
C THR A 247 8.48 -1.91 -4.20
N ALA A 248 8.67 -2.02 -5.50
CA ALA A 248 9.93 -1.70 -6.16
C ALA A 248 10.07 -0.20 -6.52
N ASP A 249 8.98 0.57 -6.37
CA ASP A 249 8.97 2.00 -6.71
C ASP A 249 9.66 2.84 -5.63
N TRP A 250 10.39 3.87 -6.06
CA TRP A 250 10.94 4.85 -5.12
C TRP A 250 9.84 5.80 -4.60
N PRO A 251 9.81 6.12 -3.30
CA PRO A 251 8.78 6.98 -2.72
C PRO A 251 9.02 8.47 -3.00
N ALA A 252 8.13 9.32 -2.50
CA ALA A 252 8.31 10.77 -2.53
C ALA A 252 9.40 11.23 -1.53
N ASP A 253 9.98 12.41 -1.79
CA ASP A 253 10.99 13.01 -0.92
C ASP A 253 10.50 13.14 0.54
N GLY A 254 11.37 12.75 1.47
CA GLY A 254 11.11 12.77 2.91
C GLY A 254 10.40 11.53 3.45
N GLN A 255 9.84 10.66 2.61
CA GLN A 255 9.22 9.41 3.05
C GLN A 255 10.27 8.38 3.48
N ILE A 256 9.88 7.44 4.34
CA ILE A 256 10.77 6.40 4.85
C ILE A 256 10.69 5.17 3.93
N VAL A 257 11.85 4.73 3.45
CA VAL A 257 12.01 3.61 2.52
C VAL A 257 12.83 2.49 3.15
N VAL A 258 12.46 1.26 2.81
CA VAL A 258 13.27 0.07 3.01
C VAL A 258 14.03 -0.19 1.72
N VAL A 259 15.35 -0.20 1.79
CA VAL A 259 16.21 -0.54 0.66
C VAL A 259 17.10 -1.71 1.00
N ARG A 260 17.35 -2.55 -0.01
CA ARG A 260 18.38 -3.57 0.02
C ARG A 260 19.63 -3.01 -0.64
N MET A 261 20.78 -3.20 0.00
CA MET A 261 22.07 -2.74 -0.52
C MET A 261 23.03 -3.92 -0.66
N ASP A 262 23.49 -4.16 -1.88
CA ASP A 262 24.50 -5.17 -2.13
C ASP A 262 25.81 -4.71 -1.48
N ARG A 263 26.40 -5.55 -0.62
CA ARG A 263 27.70 -5.35 0.07
C ARG A 263 27.68 -4.56 1.38
N MET A 264 26.53 -4.30 1.99
CA MET A 264 26.49 -3.93 3.42
C MET A 264 26.39 -5.19 4.30
N GLU A 265 26.96 -5.13 5.51
CA GLU A 265 26.80 -6.19 6.53
C GLU A 265 25.32 -6.38 6.90
N SER A 266 24.58 -5.28 7.00
CA SER A 266 23.12 -5.31 7.04
C SER A 266 22.60 -5.11 5.62
N GLU A 267 22.17 -6.19 4.98
CA GLU A 267 21.76 -6.12 3.57
C GLU A 267 20.52 -5.26 3.36
N SER A 268 19.76 -4.92 4.40
CA SER A 268 18.59 -4.05 4.28
C SER A 268 18.55 -2.96 5.35
N VAL A 269 18.21 -1.74 4.93
CA VAL A 269 18.21 -0.56 5.79
C VAL A 269 16.93 0.27 5.62
N LEU A 270 16.52 0.90 6.72
CA LEU A 270 15.44 1.88 6.76
C LEU A 270 16.04 3.30 6.78
N LYS A 271 15.64 4.18 5.86
CA LYS A 271 16.14 5.57 5.74
C LYS A 271 15.07 6.51 5.18
N ARG A 272 15.20 7.82 5.40
CA ARG A 272 14.43 8.83 4.64
C ARG A 272 14.96 8.91 3.22
N PHE A 273 14.09 8.84 2.25
CA PHE A 273 14.42 8.94 0.84
C PHE A 273 14.40 10.39 0.37
N TYR A 274 15.41 10.78 -0.40
CA TYR A 274 15.45 12.05 -1.09
C TYR A 274 16.07 11.89 -2.48
N ARG A 275 15.32 12.24 -3.52
CA ARG A 275 15.84 12.32 -4.87
C ARG A 275 16.50 13.69 -5.08
N ARG A 276 17.72 13.67 -5.60
CA ARG A 276 18.45 14.87 -6.04
C ARG A 276 18.62 14.80 -7.55
N GLN A 277 19.03 15.91 -8.14
CA GLN A 277 19.19 16.01 -9.59
C GLN A 277 20.16 14.96 -10.16
N ASP A 278 21.18 14.59 -9.39
CA ASP A 278 22.30 13.77 -9.86
C ASP A 278 22.61 12.55 -8.97
N HIS A 279 21.85 12.32 -7.90
CA HIS A 279 21.99 11.18 -7.00
C HIS A 279 20.72 10.96 -6.16
N ILE A 280 20.65 9.84 -5.46
CA ILE A 280 19.69 9.60 -4.38
C ILE A 280 20.42 9.73 -3.05
N CYS A 281 19.77 10.39 -2.08
CA CYS A 281 20.24 10.48 -0.70
C CYS A 281 19.30 9.69 0.20
N LEU A 282 19.87 8.79 0.99
CA LEU A 282 19.16 8.01 2.00
C LEU A 282 19.65 8.48 3.37
N GLU A 283 18.82 9.29 4.01
CA GLU A 283 19.15 9.99 5.25
C GLU A 283 18.70 9.20 6.48
N PRO A 284 19.59 8.92 7.45
CA PRO A 284 19.18 8.43 8.76
C PRO A 284 18.62 9.57 9.60
N ALA A 285 17.62 9.27 10.42
CA ALA A 285 17.12 10.18 11.45
C ALA A 285 17.94 10.09 12.75
N ASN A 286 19.25 9.90 12.62
CA ASN A 286 20.21 9.92 13.71
C ASN A 286 21.51 10.49 13.17
N GLU A 287 21.94 11.62 13.72
CA GLU A 287 23.11 12.38 13.25
C GLU A 287 24.42 11.59 13.35
N ARG A 288 24.48 10.60 14.25
CA ARG A 288 25.65 9.72 14.42
C ARG A 288 25.86 8.77 13.24
N TYR A 289 24.87 8.64 12.35
CA TYR A 289 24.94 7.77 11.19
C TYR A 289 25.17 8.57 9.90
N PRO A 290 25.97 8.05 8.98
CA PRO A 290 26.29 8.73 7.73
C PRO A 290 25.08 8.76 6.78
N PHE A 291 25.07 9.74 5.88
CA PHE A 291 24.17 9.69 4.72
C PHE A 291 24.64 8.60 3.77
N LEU A 292 23.69 7.82 3.24
CA LEU A 292 23.98 6.86 2.19
C LEU A 292 23.65 7.50 0.86
N ILE A 293 24.67 7.74 0.06
CA ILE A 293 24.61 8.45 -1.21
C ILE A 293 24.68 7.43 -2.34
N VAL A 294 23.61 7.35 -3.12
CA VAL A 294 23.49 6.41 -4.25
C VAL A 294 23.70 7.17 -5.54
N LEU A 295 24.77 6.85 -6.25
CA LEU A 295 25.21 7.53 -7.46
C LEU A 295 24.84 6.71 -8.71
N PRO A 296 24.45 7.35 -9.82
CA PRO A 296 24.26 6.66 -11.10
C PRO A 296 25.61 6.20 -11.68
N ASN A 297 26.71 6.88 -11.33
CA ASN A 297 28.08 6.49 -11.66
C ASN A 297 29.10 7.15 -10.72
N TRP A 298 30.29 6.55 -10.61
CA TRP A 298 31.33 7.01 -9.67
C TRP A 298 31.95 8.38 -10.00
N ARG A 299 31.77 8.92 -11.21
CA ARG A 299 32.38 10.21 -11.59
C ARG A 299 31.82 11.39 -10.80
N LEU A 300 30.62 11.25 -10.25
CA LEU A 300 29.95 12.28 -9.47
C LEU A 300 30.40 12.31 -7.99
N LYS A 301 31.18 11.32 -7.54
CA LYS A 301 31.52 11.15 -6.12
C LYS A 301 32.17 12.39 -5.51
N GLU A 302 33.18 12.95 -6.17
CA GLU A 302 33.93 14.11 -5.66
C GLU A 302 33.06 15.37 -5.58
N GLU A 303 32.27 15.63 -6.61
CA GLU A 303 31.38 16.79 -6.67
C GLU A 303 30.27 16.72 -5.62
N VAL A 304 29.64 15.55 -5.48
CA VAL A 304 28.63 15.31 -4.45
C VAL A 304 29.25 15.45 -3.06
N SER A 305 30.42 14.84 -2.81
CA SER A 305 31.12 14.95 -1.53
C SER A 305 31.38 16.41 -1.13
N ARG A 306 31.82 17.25 -2.08
CA ARG A 306 32.11 18.67 -1.83
C ARG A 306 30.85 19.44 -1.42
N ARG A 307 29.71 19.19 -2.09
CA ARG A 307 28.43 19.86 -1.75
C ARG A 307 27.91 19.45 -0.37
N TYR A 308 28.06 18.18 0.02
CA TYR A 308 27.68 17.74 1.37
C TYR A 308 28.64 18.25 2.43
N ALA A 309 29.95 18.31 2.19
CA ALA A 309 30.90 18.90 3.14
C ALA A 309 30.60 20.39 3.44
N GLN A 310 30.05 21.13 2.46
CA GLN A 310 29.64 22.53 2.66
C GLN A 310 28.31 22.66 3.43
N SER A 311 27.34 21.78 3.17
CA SER A 311 26.00 21.88 3.76
C SER A 311 25.84 21.12 5.08
N HIS A 312 26.62 20.04 5.28
CA HIS A 312 26.53 19.11 6.41
C HIS A 312 27.95 18.68 6.85
N PRO A 313 28.79 19.61 7.33
CA PRO A 313 30.22 19.37 7.57
C PRO A 313 30.51 18.26 8.58
N GLU A 314 29.62 18.04 9.53
CA GLU A 314 29.77 17.04 10.61
C GLU A 314 29.17 15.67 10.26
N ARG A 315 28.53 15.52 9.09
CA ARG A 315 27.87 14.27 8.69
C ARG A 315 28.81 13.42 7.83
N GLY A 316 29.00 12.16 8.22
CA GLY A 316 29.68 11.18 7.39
C GLY A 316 28.89 10.85 6.11
N LEU A 317 29.57 10.40 5.07
CA LEU A 317 28.99 9.96 3.81
C LEU A 317 29.48 8.56 3.45
N GLU A 318 28.56 7.68 3.10
CA GLU A 318 28.84 6.39 2.47
C GLU A 318 28.27 6.38 1.06
N PHE A 319 28.99 5.77 0.11
CA PHE A 319 28.62 5.85 -1.30
C PHE A 319 28.34 4.48 -1.90
N PHE A 320 27.30 4.42 -2.71
CA PHE A 320 26.83 3.22 -3.40
C PHE A 320 26.55 3.54 -4.87
N LEU A 321 26.58 2.53 -5.72
CA LEU A 321 26.06 2.65 -7.09
C LEU A 321 24.57 2.33 -7.10
N GLU A 322 23.82 2.98 -7.96
CA GLU A 322 22.39 2.70 -8.17
C GLU A 322 22.14 1.22 -8.52
N SER A 323 23.06 0.60 -9.27
CA SER A 323 23.00 -0.83 -9.61
C SER A 323 23.12 -1.78 -8.41
N SER A 324 23.49 -1.27 -7.23
CA SER A 324 23.66 -2.05 -5.99
C SER A 324 22.59 -1.73 -4.93
N VAL A 325 21.60 -0.90 -5.27
CA VAL A 325 20.56 -0.48 -4.32
C VAL A 325 19.19 -0.75 -4.92
N HIS A 326 18.38 -1.50 -4.18
CA HIS A 326 17.05 -1.89 -4.61
C HIS A 326 16.02 -1.43 -3.59
N CYS A 327 14.98 -0.74 -4.04
CA CYS A 327 13.82 -0.48 -3.21
C CYS A 327 13.09 -1.81 -2.92
N VAL A 328 12.80 -2.03 -1.64
CA VAL A 328 12.08 -3.21 -1.16
C VAL A 328 10.64 -2.84 -0.81
N GLY A 329 10.44 -1.66 -0.24
CA GLY A 329 9.14 -1.24 0.20
C GLY A 329 9.14 0.07 0.99
N TRP A 330 7.96 0.52 1.34
CA TRP A 330 7.74 1.79 2.05
C TRP A 330 7.27 1.51 3.47
N TYR A 331 7.74 2.32 4.42
CA TYR A 331 7.30 2.24 5.81
C TYR A 331 5.84 2.69 5.95
N CYS A 332 5.02 1.88 6.60
CA CYS A 332 3.61 2.17 6.86
C CYS A 332 3.33 2.56 8.32
N GLY A 333 4.18 2.12 9.25
CA GLY A 333 3.95 2.30 10.68
C GLY A 333 4.80 1.34 11.50
N LYS A 334 4.51 1.26 12.80
CA LYS A 334 5.13 0.29 13.69
C LYS A 334 4.10 -0.39 14.58
N VAL A 335 4.42 -1.60 15.01
CA VAL A 335 3.66 -2.37 15.98
C VAL A 335 4.23 -2.06 17.36
N GLY A 336 3.46 -1.37 18.21
CA GLY A 336 3.90 -0.95 19.55
C GLY A 336 4.09 0.56 19.66
#